data_AF-A0A426QP81-F1
#
_entry.id   AF-A0A426QP81-F1
#
_cell.length_a   1.000
_cell.length_b   1.000
_cell.length_c   1.000
_cell.angle_alpha   90.00
_cell.angle_beta   90.00
_cell.angle_gamma   90.00
#
_symmetry.space_group_name_H-M   'P 1'
#
loop_
_entity.id
_entity.type
_entity.pdbx_description
1 polymer ?
#
loop_
_entity_poly.entity_id
_entity_poly.type
_entity_poly.pdbx_seq_one_letter_code
_entity_poly.pdbx_strand_id
1 'polypeptide(L)'
;MGLWGTWSAAIADEPTFEQGRTMFIETGVEAPDREPTWYASMVAQPHAPVFEMPATRGTQGRYYPYTYPVTLKDLVRFHGHDCEGTTHAANAAWVAFQTLFPDGIIDRSVLRGISGTSPCWSDAVAYLTGARLQYGTLGFFRDTRYSHAILLYREDTDTAVLATWKQGINNIPGEPVMLPGKIDWEPTVSMEKVNALKAVVKQAGGNPTPYQVDLMRHYQWQHINDILEHPLEQSYQAKVIEDFQWEEWVDPEKTIAEPHVRGDTRLKNYPYRSRPVVPEDEVEMPE
;
A
#
# COMPACT_ATOMS: atom_id res chain seq x y z
N MET A 1 39.48 -1.85 24.42
CA MET A 1 39.14 -2.76 23.31
C MET A 1 37.63 -2.88 23.27
N GLY A 2 36.95 -1.98 22.57
CA GLY A 2 35.50 -2.03 22.35
C GLY A 2 35.24 -2.60 20.96
N LEU A 3 34.48 -3.69 20.90
CA LEU A 3 34.04 -4.32 19.66
C LEU A 3 32.94 -3.47 19.04
N TRP A 4 33.22 -2.86 17.90
CA TRP A 4 32.25 -2.18 17.06
C TRP A 4 31.44 -3.26 16.34
N GLY A 5 30.14 -3.32 16.61
CA GLY A 5 29.22 -4.16 15.85
C GLY A 5 29.14 -3.67 14.41
N THR A 6 29.30 -4.58 13.47
CA THR A 6 29.15 -4.33 12.04
C THR A 6 27.67 -4.11 11.73
N TRP A 7 27.30 -2.88 11.41
CA TRP A 7 26.02 -2.56 10.80
C TRP A 7 26.04 -3.15 9.38
N SER A 8 25.11 -4.05 9.08
CA SER A 8 24.86 -4.47 7.71
C SER A 8 24.12 -3.32 7.03
N ALA A 9 24.86 -2.43 6.38
CA ALA A 9 24.26 -1.48 5.46
C ALA A 9 23.56 -2.30 4.37
N ALA A 10 22.27 -2.07 4.17
CA ALA A 10 21.61 -2.50 2.95
C ALA A 10 22.41 -1.85 1.80
N ILE A 11 23.08 -2.68 1.01
CA ILE A 11 23.73 -2.23 -0.21
C ILE A 11 22.56 -1.82 -1.09
N ALA A 12 22.38 -0.51 -1.29
CA ALA A 12 21.46 -0.02 -2.29
C ALA A 12 21.91 -0.64 -3.62
N ASP A 13 21.03 -1.41 -4.26
CA ASP A 13 21.28 -1.94 -5.59
C ASP A 13 21.66 -0.79 -6.53
N GLU A 14 22.43 -1.13 -7.57
CA GLU A 14 22.77 -0.15 -8.62
C GLU A 14 21.49 0.52 -9.14
N PRO A 15 21.54 1.82 -9.50
CA PRO A 15 20.36 2.52 -10.01
C PRO A 15 19.71 1.70 -11.12
N THR A 16 18.39 1.52 -11.07
CA THR A 16 17.62 0.84 -12.14
C THR A 16 17.68 1.56 -13.50
N PHE A 17 18.43 2.67 -13.58
CA PHE A 17 18.64 3.44 -14.78
C PHE A 17 19.52 2.70 -15.79
N GLU A 18 18.89 2.24 -16.87
CA GLU A 18 19.54 1.84 -18.10
C GLU A 18 19.18 2.83 -19.22
N GLN A 19 20.17 3.61 -19.68
CA GLN A 19 19.98 4.59 -20.75
C GLN A 19 19.34 3.94 -21.98
N GLY A 20 18.17 4.45 -22.39
CA GLY A 20 17.42 3.93 -23.54
C GLY A 20 16.56 2.70 -23.25
N ARG A 21 16.52 2.23 -22.00
CA ARG A 21 15.67 1.11 -21.56
C ARG A 21 14.73 1.50 -20.42
N THR A 22 15.17 2.36 -19.51
CA THR A 22 14.33 2.91 -18.43
C THR A 22 14.26 4.44 -18.52
N MET A 23 13.10 5.01 -18.22
CA MET A 23 12.96 6.46 -18.14
C MET A 23 13.72 7.00 -16.92
N PHE A 24 14.37 8.15 -17.06
CA PHE A 24 14.90 8.88 -15.90
C PHE A 24 13.72 9.49 -15.14
N ILE A 25 13.60 9.15 -13.86
CA ILE A 25 12.58 9.67 -12.95
C ILE A 25 13.31 10.32 -11.77
N GLU A 26 13.04 11.60 -11.55
CA GLU A 26 13.53 12.34 -10.39
C GLU A 26 12.62 12.09 -9.18
N THR A 27 13.20 11.62 -8.07
CA THR A 27 12.49 11.43 -6.80
C THR A 27 12.81 12.53 -5.81
N GLY A 28 11.96 12.72 -4.80
CA GLY A 28 12.19 13.72 -3.74
C GLY A 28 12.11 15.17 -4.22
N VAL A 29 11.48 15.42 -5.38
CA VAL A 29 11.25 16.78 -5.90
C VAL A 29 10.21 17.54 -5.08
N GLU A 30 9.37 16.83 -4.33
CA GLU A 30 8.35 17.36 -3.42
C GLU A 30 8.52 16.67 -2.06
N ALA A 31 8.38 17.45 -0.97
CA ALA A 31 8.50 16.91 0.38
C ALA A 31 7.20 16.17 0.76
N PRO A 32 7.29 15.00 1.44
CA PRO A 32 6.10 14.31 1.93
C PRO A 32 5.40 15.14 3.00
N ASP A 33 4.07 15.23 2.92
CA ASP A 33 3.25 15.91 3.93
C ASP A 33 3.20 15.09 5.23
N ARG A 34 4.19 15.32 6.10
CA ARG A 34 4.32 14.71 7.43
C ARG A 34 3.85 15.63 8.57
N GLU A 35 3.25 16.78 8.25
CA GLU A 35 2.73 17.67 9.28
C GLU A 35 1.49 17.03 9.94
N PRO A 36 1.47 16.80 11.26
CA PRO A 36 0.33 16.17 11.90
C PRO A 36 -0.93 17.04 11.79
N THR A 37 -2.08 16.40 11.60
CA THR A 37 -3.40 17.06 11.59
C THR A 37 -4.35 16.38 12.56
N TRP A 38 -5.46 17.02 12.89
CA TRP A 38 -6.45 16.46 13.81
C TRP A 38 -7.02 15.11 13.35
N TYR A 39 -7.07 14.86 12.04
CA TYR A 39 -7.61 13.63 11.45
C TYR A 39 -6.53 12.62 11.04
N ALA A 40 -5.25 12.99 11.09
CA ALA A 40 -4.13 12.13 10.74
C ALA A 40 -2.91 12.59 11.52
N SER A 41 -2.90 12.37 12.82
CA SER A 41 -1.80 12.79 13.71
C SER A 41 -0.59 11.85 13.62
N MET A 42 -0.84 10.58 13.30
CA MET A 42 0.19 9.53 13.23
C MET A 42 1.19 9.71 12.08
N VAL A 43 0.94 10.60 11.11
CA VAL A 43 1.89 10.91 10.02
C VAL A 43 3.20 11.54 10.51
N ALA A 44 3.19 12.09 11.73
CA ALA A 44 4.38 12.66 12.35
C ALA A 44 5.34 11.59 12.89
N GLN A 45 4.90 10.33 13.01
CA GLN A 45 5.73 9.26 13.53
C GLN A 45 6.88 8.93 12.56
N PRO A 46 8.07 8.57 13.08
CA PRO A 46 9.29 8.49 12.29
C PRO A 46 9.23 7.44 11.17
N HIS A 47 8.44 6.38 11.35
CA HIS A 47 8.28 5.28 10.40
C HIS A 47 6.90 5.25 9.74
N ALA A 48 6.14 6.36 9.80
CA ALA A 48 4.95 6.51 8.96
C ALA A 48 5.33 6.33 7.47
N PRO A 49 4.65 5.43 6.72
CA PRO A 49 5.04 5.09 5.36
C PRO A 49 4.89 6.30 4.44
N VAL A 50 5.86 6.43 3.54
CA VAL A 50 5.82 7.35 2.39
C VAL A 50 6.03 6.51 1.14
N PHE A 51 5.27 6.82 0.11
CA PHE A 51 5.30 6.12 -1.17
C PHE A 51 5.65 7.11 -2.28
N GLU A 52 6.75 6.88 -2.99
CA GLU A 52 7.10 7.69 -4.16
C GLU A 52 6.41 7.12 -5.40
N MET A 53 5.59 7.94 -6.07
CA MET A 53 4.77 7.47 -7.20
C MET A 53 4.95 8.35 -8.43
N PRO A 54 5.11 7.78 -9.63
CA PRO A 54 5.03 8.55 -10.87
C PRO A 54 3.57 8.89 -11.20
N ALA A 55 3.36 10.01 -11.89
CA ALA A 55 2.06 10.43 -12.42
C ALA A 55 2.06 10.42 -13.96
N THR A 56 0.87 10.32 -14.57
CA THR A 56 0.68 10.48 -16.02
C THR A 56 0.15 11.87 -16.36
N ARG A 57 0.51 12.39 -17.54
CA ARG A 57 0.09 13.71 -18.06
C ARG A 57 -1.32 13.68 -18.66
N GLY A 58 -2.34 13.62 -17.80
CA GLY A 58 -3.73 13.53 -18.23
C GLY A 58 -4.14 12.10 -18.64
N THR A 59 -5.36 11.94 -19.15
CA THR A 59 -6.03 10.64 -19.31
C THR A 59 -5.30 9.62 -20.19
N GLN A 60 -4.46 10.07 -21.13
CA GLN A 60 -3.60 9.20 -21.95
C GLN A 60 -2.20 9.81 -22.09
N GLY A 61 -1.73 10.50 -21.07
CA GLY A 61 -0.43 11.14 -21.10
C GLY A 61 0.73 10.17 -20.90
N ARG A 62 1.92 10.60 -21.34
CA ARG A 62 3.19 10.05 -20.88
C ARG A 62 3.35 10.26 -19.37
N TYR A 63 4.28 9.54 -18.75
CA TYR A 63 4.70 9.86 -17.38
C TYR A 63 5.27 11.28 -17.27
N TYR A 64 5.11 11.87 -16.09
CA TYR A 64 6.00 12.92 -15.64
C TYR A 64 7.40 12.33 -15.37
N PRO A 65 8.48 13.08 -15.62
CA PRO A 65 9.85 12.65 -15.30
C PRO A 65 10.18 12.79 -13.81
N TYR A 66 9.17 12.88 -12.94
CA TYR A 66 9.32 13.05 -11.50
C TYR A 66 8.20 12.35 -10.74
N THR A 67 8.48 11.97 -9.49
CA THR A 67 7.50 11.41 -8.56
C THR A 67 6.82 12.47 -7.70
N TYR A 68 5.75 12.07 -7.02
CA TYR A 68 5.17 12.78 -5.90
C TYR A 68 5.05 11.82 -4.71
N PRO A 69 5.20 12.32 -3.47
CA PRO A 69 5.03 11.51 -2.28
C PRO A 69 3.54 11.33 -1.95
N VAL A 70 3.18 10.11 -1.57
CA VAL A 70 1.90 9.76 -0.95
C VAL A 70 2.14 9.38 0.51
N THR A 71 1.28 9.85 1.41
CA THR A 71 1.38 9.60 2.86
C THR A 71 0.09 8.98 3.41
N LEU A 72 0.11 8.59 4.70
CA LEU A 72 -1.12 8.19 5.39
C LEU A 72 -2.19 9.29 5.38
N LYS A 73 -1.82 10.58 5.31
CA LYS A 73 -2.79 11.69 5.26
C LYS A 73 -3.66 11.62 3.99
N ASP A 74 -3.05 11.26 2.86
CA ASP A 74 -3.73 11.16 1.58
C ASP A 74 -4.68 9.97 1.55
N LEU A 75 -4.25 8.84 2.12
CA LEU A 75 -5.10 7.67 2.33
C LEU A 75 -6.28 7.96 3.24
N VAL A 76 -6.06 8.66 4.36
CA VAL A 76 -7.14 9.05 5.27
C VAL A 76 -8.13 9.97 4.59
N ARG A 77 -7.68 10.93 3.77
CA ARG A 77 -8.57 11.80 2.99
C ARG A 77 -9.40 11.00 1.98
N PHE A 78 -8.79 10.03 1.31
CA PHE A 78 -9.49 9.16 0.36
C PHE A 78 -10.52 8.26 1.05
N HIS A 79 -10.12 7.63 2.16
CA HIS A 79 -10.96 6.72 2.93
C HIS A 79 -12.06 7.44 3.72
N GLY A 80 -11.81 8.67 4.16
CA GLY A 80 -12.73 9.55 4.87
C GLY A 80 -12.55 9.60 6.39
N HIS A 81 -11.73 8.73 6.98
CA HIS A 81 -11.36 8.75 8.41
C HIS A 81 -10.11 7.92 8.69
N ASP A 82 -9.51 8.06 9.87
CA ASP A 82 -8.26 7.37 10.25
C ASP A 82 -8.49 6.08 11.04
N CYS A 83 -9.11 5.09 10.38
CA CYS A 83 -9.21 3.74 10.94
C CYS A 83 -7.81 3.07 11.01
N GLU A 84 -7.62 2.24 12.04
CA GLU A 84 -6.41 1.41 12.19
C GLU A 84 -6.18 0.51 10.96
N GLY A 85 -7.26 0.02 10.34
CA GLY A 85 -7.19 -0.90 9.20
C GLY A 85 -6.51 -0.29 7.98
N THR A 86 -6.79 0.98 7.67
CA THR A 86 -6.14 1.69 6.55
C THR A 86 -4.65 1.85 6.82
N THR A 87 -4.25 2.10 8.06
CA THR A 87 -2.84 2.22 8.43
C THR A 87 -2.14 0.85 8.37
N HIS A 88 -2.77 -0.22 8.86
CA HIS A 88 -2.24 -1.58 8.72
C HIS A 88 -2.06 -1.99 7.25
N ALA A 89 -3.05 -1.72 6.40
CA ALA A 89 -2.97 -2.01 4.97
C ALA A 89 -1.87 -1.20 4.28
N ALA A 90 -1.71 0.09 4.61
CA ALA A 90 -0.63 0.93 4.09
C ALA A 90 0.75 0.42 4.51
N ASN A 91 0.93 0.06 5.78
CA ASN A 91 2.20 -0.46 6.27
C ASN A 91 2.53 -1.83 5.65
N ALA A 92 1.53 -2.70 5.46
CA ALA A 92 1.70 -3.96 4.73
C ALA A 92 2.08 -3.71 3.25
N ALA A 93 1.47 -2.72 2.61
CA ALA A 93 1.82 -2.33 1.24
C ALA A 93 3.25 -1.80 1.17
N TRP A 94 3.70 -1.03 2.16
CA TRP A 94 5.05 -0.51 2.21
C TRP A 94 6.09 -1.65 2.20
N VAL A 95 5.94 -2.67 3.05
CA VAL A 95 6.87 -3.82 3.06
C VAL A 95 6.77 -4.66 1.79
N ALA A 96 5.58 -4.77 1.17
CA ALA A 96 5.43 -5.46 -0.11
C ALA A 96 6.14 -4.72 -1.25
N PHE A 97 6.06 -3.39 -1.27
CA PHE A 97 6.68 -2.57 -2.31
C PHE A 97 8.20 -2.57 -2.24
N GLN A 98 8.82 -2.81 -1.07
CA GLN A 98 10.27 -3.02 -1.00
C GLN A 98 10.72 -4.22 -1.87
N THR A 99 9.86 -5.22 -2.05
CA THR A 99 10.12 -6.35 -2.96
C THR A 99 9.69 -6.05 -4.39
N LEU A 100 8.53 -5.43 -4.59
CA LEU A 100 7.99 -5.18 -5.94
C LEU A 100 8.70 -4.05 -6.70
N PHE A 101 9.24 -3.07 -5.98
CA PHE A 101 9.91 -1.87 -6.52
C PHE A 101 11.18 -1.59 -5.71
N PRO A 102 12.28 -2.33 -5.96
CA PRO A 102 13.53 -2.16 -5.21
C PRO A 102 14.18 -0.78 -5.40
N ASP A 103 13.81 -0.04 -6.45
CA ASP A 103 14.19 1.36 -6.67
C ASP A 103 13.32 2.38 -5.92
N GLY A 104 12.29 1.91 -5.21
CA GLY A 104 11.38 2.73 -4.41
C GLY A 104 10.32 3.50 -5.19
N ILE A 105 10.24 3.35 -6.52
CA ILE A 105 9.29 4.09 -7.37
C ILE A 105 8.10 3.18 -7.71
N ILE A 106 6.94 3.48 -7.12
CA ILE A 106 5.76 2.61 -7.22
C ILE A 106 4.92 2.97 -8.44
N ASP A 107 5.09 2.23 -9.54
CA ASP A 107 4.26 2.38 -10.72
C ASP A 107 2.91 1.65 -10.58
N ARG A 108 1.89 2.40 -10.15
CA ARG A 108 0.50 1.93 -10.03
C ARG A 108 -0.18 1.50 -11.33
N SER A 109 0.45 1.69 -12.49
CA SER A 109 -0.13 1.33 -13.77
C SER A 109 0.19 -0.11 -14.21
N VAL A 110 1.05 -0.82 -13.46
CA VAL A 110 1.41 -2.22 -13.67
C VAL A 110 1.04 -3.11 -12.47
N LEU A 111 0.16 -2.62 -11.60
CA LEU A 111 -0.23 -3.31 -10.37
C LEU A 111 -1.66 -3.81 -10.41
N ARG A 112 -1.82 -5.02 -9.86
CA ARG A 112 -3.08 -5.57 -9.37
C ARG A 112 -2.99 -5.76 -7.86
N GLY A 113 -4.13 -5.83 -7.19
CA GLY A 113 -4.19 -5.99 -5.74
C GLY A 113 -5.37 -6.83 -5.29
N ILE A 114 -5.14 -7.68 -4.29
CA ILE A 114 -6.15 -8.48 -3.60
C ILE A 114 -6.16 -8.04 -2.14
N SER A 115 -7.35 -7.86 -1.58
CA SER A 115 -7.56 -7.41 -0.19
C SER A 115 -8.68 -8.17 0.50
N GLY A 116 -8.84 -7.99 1.81
CA GLY A 116 -10.10 -8.32 2.47
C GLY A 116 -11.25 -7.41 2.05
N THR A 117 -12.49 -7.82 2.32
CA THR A 117 -13.69 -7.07 1.91
C THR A 117 -13.99 -5.83 2.76
N SER A 118 -13.18 -5.54 3.77
CA SER A 118 -13.40 -4.37 4.60
C SER A 118 -12.97 -3.09 3.85
N PRO A 119 -13.75 -1.99 3.94
CA PRO A 119 -13.44 -0.75 3.20
C PRO A 119 -12.03 -0.23 3.48
N CYS A 120 -11.59 -0.26 4.74
CA CYS A 120 -10.26 0.22 5.15
C CYS A 120 -9.13 -0.45 4.35
N TRP A 121 -9.22 -1.77 4.12
CA TRP A 121 -8.18 -2.54 3.41
C TRP A 121 -8.29 -2.38 1.90
N SER A 122 -9.51 -2.47 1.35
CA SER A 122 -9.72 -2.36 -0.09
C SER A 122 -9.43 -0.97 -0.61
N ASP A 123 -9.77 0.09 0.15
CA ASP A 123 -9.47 1.47 -0.23
C ASP A 123 -7.97 1.74 -0.23
N ALA A 124 -7.24 1.22 0.77
CA ALA A 124 -5.78 1.34 0.81
C ALA A 124 -5.12 0.64 -0.38
N VAL A 125 -5.52 -0.60 -0.69
CA VAL A 125 -5.04 -1.31 -1.87
C VAL A 125 -5.40 -0.55 -3.14
N ALA A 126 -6.66 -0.15 -3.33
CA ALA A 126 -7.11 0.58 -4.51
C ALA A 126 -6.34 1.90 -4.71
N TYR A 127 -6.14 2.67 -3.65
CA TYR A 127 -5.44 3.95 -3.72
C TYR A 127 -3.96 3.76 -4.06
N LEU A 128 -3.26 2.90 -3.32
CA LEU A 128 -1.80 2.74 -3.45
C LEU A 128 -1.38 2.03 -4.74
N THR A 129 -2.21 1.11 -5.23
CA THR A 129 -1.87 0.30 -6.42
C THR A 129 -2.55 0.79 -7.69
N GLY A 130 -3.53 1.69 -7.60
CA GLY A 130 -4.38 2.03 -8.74
C GLY A 130 -5.29 0.88 -9.20
N ALA A 131 -5.36 -0.23 -8.46
CA ALA A 131 -6.28 -1.34 -8.71
C ALA A 131 -7.74 -0.88 -8.60
N ARG A 132 -8.61 -1.43 -9.45
CA ARG A 132 -10.03 -1.06 -9.51
C ARG A 132 -10.89 -2.27 -9.86
N LEU A 133 -12.11 -2.32 -9.29
CA LEU A 133 -13.08 -3.37 -9.58
C LEU A 133 -13.50 -3.35 -11.06
N GLN A 134 -13.82 -2.18 -11.62
CA GLN A 134 -14.28 -2.04 -13.02
C GLN A 134 -13.28 -2.53 -14.07
N TYR A 135 -12.00 -2.66 -13.69
CA TYR A 135 -10.94 -3.14 -14.57
C TYR A 135 -10.45 -4.55 -14.19
N GLY A 136 -11.06 -5.20 -13.20
CA GLY A 136 -10.65 -6.53 -12.74
C GLY A 136 -9.26 -6.57 -12.10
N THR A 137 -8.70 -5.42 -11.75
CA THR A 137 -7.37 -5.30 -11.15
C THR A 137 -7.41 -5.23 -9.61
N LEU A 138 -8.58 -4.95 -9.03
CA LEU A 138 -8.84 -5.13 -7.59
C LEU A 138 -9.64 -6.41 -7.37
N GLY A 139 -9.12 -7.31 -6.56
CA GLY A 139 -9.78 -8.55 -6.14
C GLY A 139 -9.99 -8.61 -4.63
N PHE A 140 -10.79 -9.58 -4.21
CA PHE A 140 -10.98 -9.91 -2.80
C PHE A 140 -10.56 -11.35 -2.54
N PHE A 141 -9.95 -11.62 -1.39
CA PHE A 141 -9.53 -12.98 -1.05
C PHE A 141 -10.71 -13.95 -1.03
N ARG A 142 -10.53 -15.09 -1.71
CA ARG A 142 -11.42 -16.26 -1.62
C ARG A 142 -11.39 -16.86 -0.23
N ASP A 143 -10.18 -17.03 0.32
CA ASP A 143 -9.98 -17.51 1.67
C ASP A 143 -10.03 -16.34 2.66
N THR A 144 -11.11 -16.28 3.43
CA THR A 144 -11.38 -15.19 4.37
C THR A 144 -10.37 -15.10 5.51
N ARG A 145 -9.53 -16.12 5.73
CA ARG A 145 -8.40 -16.04 6.66
C ARG A 145 -7.43 -14.92 6.29
N TYR A 146 -7.34 -14.54 5.02
CA TYR A 146 -6.47 -13.45 4.55
C TYR A 146 -7.14 -12.06 4.58
N SER A 147 -8.31 -11.89 5.19
CA SER A 147 -9.06 -10.61 5.16
C SER A 147 -8.30 -9.41 5.76
N HIS A 148 -7.20 -9.67 6.45
CA HIS A 148 -6.29 -8.71 7.08
C HIS A 148 -4.86 -8.81 6.53
N ALA A 149 -4.76 -9.30 5.30
CA ALA A 149 -3.56 -9.25 4.51
C ALA A 149 -3.86 -8.45 3.23
N ILE A 150 -2.82 -8.25 2.45
CA ILE A 150 -2.92 -7.82 1.06
C ILE A 150 -2.04 -8.73 0.22
N LEU A 151 -2.43 -8.96 -1.02
CA LEU A 151 -1.57 -9.57 -2.03
C LEU A 151 -1.47 -8.61 -3.20
N LEU A 152 -0.26 -8.13 -3.47
CA LEU A 152 0.02 -7.21 -4.55
C LEU A 152 0.75 -7.94 -5.66
N TYR A 153 0.34 -7.74 -6.90
CA TYR A 153 0.94 -8.39 -8.07
C TYR A 153 1.39 -7.34 -9.07
N ARG A 154 2.67 -7.41 -9.45
CA ARG A 154 3.31 -6.57 -10.46
C ARG A 154 3.35 -7.32 -11.78
N GLU A 155 2.57 -6.84 -12.75
CA GLU A 155 2.26 -7.54 -14.00
C GLU A 155 3.44 -7.62 -14.96
N ASP A 156 4.32 -6.62 -14.98
CA ASP A 156 5.46 -6.56 -15.91
C ASP A 156 6.66 -7.43 -15.45
N THR A 157 6.70 -7.83 -14.17
CA THR A 157 7.75 -8.69 -13.60
C THR A 157 7.21 -10.04 -13.12
N ASP A 158 5.92 -10.32 -13.35
CA ASP A 158 5.23 -11.52 -12.88
C ASP A 158 5.45 -11.82 -11.38
N THR A 159 5.57 -10.78 -10.55
CA THR A 159 5.91 -10.93 -9.13
C THR A 159 4.70 -10.65 -8.25
N ALA A 160 4.29 -11.64 -7.46
CA ALA A 160 3.24 -11.49 -6.46
C ALA A 160 3.82 -11.52 -5.05
N VAL A 161 3.37 -10.61 -4.19
CA VAL A 161 3.81 -10.49 -2.80
C VAL A 161 2.61 -10.43 -1.88
N LEU A 162 2.52 -11.41 -0.97
CA LEU A 162 1.60 -11.39 0.15
C LEU A 162 2.26 -10.62 1.31
N ALA A 163 1.56 -9.64 1.87
CA ALA A 163 2.00 -8.90 3.04
C ALA A 163 0.93 -8.85 4.13
N THR A 164 1.39 -8.92 5.37
CA THR A 164 0.56 -8.95 6.58
C THR A 164 1.38 -8.53 7.79
N TRP A 165 0.74 -8.38 8.94
CA TRP A 165 1.41 -8.08 10.19
C TRP A 165 2.17 -9.29 10.76
N LYS A 166 3.08 -9.03 11.70
CA LYS A 166 3.68 -10.05 12.55
C LYS A 166 2.81 -10.37 13.76
N GLN A 167 3.03 -11.55 14.36
CA GLN A 167 2.43 -11.89 15.64
C GLN A 167 2.78 -10.85 16.70
N GLY A 168 1.78 -10.38 17.44
CA GLY A 168 1.88 -9.32 18.45
C GLY A 168 1.27 -8.00 18.01
N ILE A 169 1.15 -7.76 16.70
CA ILE A 169 0.42 -6.63 16.12
C ILE A 169 -1.06 -6.94 15.91
N ASN A 170 -1.39 -8.22 15.69
CA ASN A 170 -2.74 -8.66 15.40
C ASN A 170 -3.73 -8.22 16.50
N ASN A 171 -4.63 -7.31 16.15
CA ASN A 171 -5.54 -6.67 17.11
C ASN A 171 -7.02 -6.74 16.68
N ILE A 172 -7.31 -7.49 15.63
CA ILE A 172 -8.66 -7.68 15.11
C ILE A 172 -9.14 -9.07 15.54
N PRO A 173 -10.28 -9.17 16.27
CA PRO A 173 -10.79 -10.45 16.73
C PRO A 173 -11.08 -11.42 15.58
N GLY A 174 -10.64 -12.67 15.72
CA GLY A 174 -10.90 -13.75 14.75
C GLY A 174 -9.94 -13.81 13.55
N GLU A 175 -8.97 -12.90 13.49
CA GLU A 175 -8.01 -12.82 12.40
C GLU A 175 -6.67 -13.46 12.78
N PRO A 176 -6.27 -14.59 12.15
CA PRO A 176 -5.04 -15.30 12.50
C PRO A 176 -3.78 -14.54 12.06
N VAL A 177 -2.60 -15.00 12.44
CA VAL A 177 -1.34 -14.50 11.86
C VAL A 177 -1.01 -15.36 10.64
N MET A 178 -0.87 -14.74 9.46
CA MET A 178 -0.73 -15.49 8.19
C MET A 178 0.71 -15.88 7.82
N LEU A 179 1.71 -15.20 8.39
CA LEU A 179 3.14 -15.45 8.15
C LEU A 179 3.90 -15.56 9.48
N PRO A 180 5.00 -16.33 9.57
CA PRO A 180 5.53 -16.80 10.86
C PRO A 180 6.24 -15.74 11.71
N GLY A 181 6.46 -14.52 11.19
CA GLY A 181 7.15 -13.46 11.90
C GLY A 181 6.44 -13.04 13.19
N LYS A 182 7.24 -12.63 14.18
CA LYS A 182 6.80 -12.14 15.49
C LYS A 182 7.55 -10.85 15.82
N ILE A 183 6.89 -9.90 16.47
CA ILE A 183 7.55 -8.69 16.97
C ILE A 183 8.47 -9.03 18.15
N ASP A 184 9.54 -8.25 18.29
CA ASP A 184 10.50 -8.29 19.39
C ASP A 184 10.35 -7.12 20.36
N TRP A 185 9.34 -6.27 20.14
CA TRP A 185 8.94 -5.17 21.01
C TRP A 185 7.54 -5.42 21.59
N GLU A 186 7.18 -4.66 22.62
CA GLU A 186 5.90 -4.82 23.32
C GLU A 186 5.01 -3.58 23.10
N PRO A 187 3.78 -3.76 22.57
CA PRO A 187 2.81 -2.66 22.48
C PRO A 187 2.46 -2.09 23.85
N THR A 188 2.36 -0.76 23.94
CA THR A 188 1.96 -0.05 25.15
C THR A 188 0.56 -0.48 25.58
N VAL A 189 -0.33 -0.72 24.61
CA VAL A 189 -1.68 -1.20 24.86
C VAL A 189 -1.74 -2.73 24.80
N SER A 190 -2.34 -3.34 25.81
CA SER A 190 -2.62 -4.78 25.81
C SER A 190 -3.63 -5.14 24.71
N MET A 191 -3.21 -5.99 23.76
CA MET A 191 -4.08 -6.49 22.69
C MET A 191 -5.27 -7.31 23.22
N GLU A 192 -5.13 -7.96 24.38
CA GLU A 192 -6.25 -8.59 25.07
C GLU A 192 -7.34 -7.57 25.44
N LYS A 193 -6.94 -6.43 26.02
CA LYS A 193 -7.88 -5.34 26.35
C LYS A 193 -8.52 -4.73 25.10
N VAL A 194 -7.73 -4.55 24.03
CA VAL A 194 -8.26 -4.07 22.74
C VAL A 194 -9.30 -5.04 22.19
N ASN A 195 -9.00 -6.33 22.17
CA ASN A 195 -9.91 -7.36 21.67
C ASN A 195 -11.17 -7.48 22.51
N ALA A 196 -11.06 -7.46 23.85
CA ALA A 196 -12.21 -7.47 24.75
C ALA A 196 -13.11 -6.24 24.52
N LEU A 197 -12.52 -5.06 24.34
CA LEU A 197 -13.26 -3.84 24.08
C LEU A 197 -13.93 -3.86 22.69
N LYS A 198 -13.21 -4.31 21.65
CA LYS A 198 -13.76 -4.51 20.30
C LYS A 198 -14.90 -5.52 20.32
N ALA A 199 -14.82 -6.58 21.11
CA ALA A 199 -15.90 -7.57 21.25
C ALA A 199 -17.17 -6.93 21.84
N VAL A 200 -17.07 -5.93 22.71
CA VAL A 200 -18.23 -5.18 23.22
C VAL A 200 -18.73 -4.15 22.20
N VAL A 201 -17.83 -3.37 21.63
CA VAL A 201 -18.18 -2.21 20.78
C VAL A 201 -18.64 -2.63 19.37
N LYS A 202 -18.06 -3.68 18.80
CA LYS A 202 -18.38 -4.16 17.45
C LYS A 202 -19.44 -5.26 17.43
N GLN A 203 -19.96 -5.69 18.57
CA GLN A 203 -21.02 -6.69 18.61
C GLN A 203 -22.28 -6.13 17.95
N ALA A 204 -22.79 -6.85 16.95
CA ALA A 204 -24.06 -6.51 16.32
C ALA A 204 -25.19 -6.53 17.38
N GLY A 205 -25.92 -5.41 17.50
CA GLY A 205 -26.95 -5.24 18.52
C GLY A 205 -26.42 -5.07 19.96
N GLY A 206 -25.12 -4.84 20.14
CA GLY A 206 -24.52 -4.52 21.43
C GLY A 206 -24.92 -3.12 21.94
N ASN A 207 -24.75 -2.90 23.25
CA ASN A 207 -25.03 -1.61 23.92
C ASN A 207 -23.74 -1.05 24.56
N PRO A 208 -22.74 -0.62 23.77
CA PRO A 208 -21.54 -0.01 24.32
C PRO A 208 -21.88 1.34 24.96
N THR A 209 -21.16 1.68 26.03
CA THR A 209 -21.20 3.04 26.60
C THR A 209 -20.42 4.01 25.70
N PRO A 210 -20.74 5.32 25.70
CA PRO A 210 -19.94 6.32 24.98
C PRO A 210 -18.45 6.25 25.32
N TYR A 211 -18.13 6.07 26.61
CA TYR A 211 -16.75 5.90 27.07
C TYR A 211 -16.04 4.69 26.44
N GLN A 212 -16.71 3.56 26.26
CA GLN A 212 -16.12 2.38 25.61
C GLN A 212 -15.80 2.63 24.14
N VAL A 213 -16.63 3.41 23.45
CA VAL A 213 -16.39 3.80 22.06
C VAL A 213 -15.15 4.69 21.97
N ASP A 214 -15.06 5.72 22.81
CA ASP A 214 -13.92 6.64 22.86
C ASP A 214 -12.63 5.93 23.27
N LEU A 215 -12.72 5.04 24.28
CA LEU A 215 -11.59 4.25 24.74
C LEU A 215 -11.07 3.30 23.65
N MET A 216 -11.97 2.69 22.87
CA MET A 216 -11.58 1.84 21.75
C MET A 216 -10.78 2.66 20.74
N ARG A 217 -11.29 3.84 20.38
CA ARG A 217 -10.60 4.73 19.44
C ARG A 217 -9.22 5.14 19.96
N HIS A 218 -9.10 5.48 21.24
CA HIS A 218 -7.85 5.85 21.87
C HIS A 218 -6.83 4.70 21.84
N TYR A 219 -7.23 3.48 22.19
CA TYR A 219 -6.36 2.31 22.12
C TYR A 219 -5.90 1.98 20.70
N GLN A 220 -6.77 2.12 19.71
CA GLN A 220 -6.40 1.97 18.30
C GLN A 220 -5.37 3.03 17.89
N TRP A 221 -5.57 4.28 18.31
CA TRP A 221 -4.61 5.35 18.05
C TRP A 221 -3.25 5.09 18.71
N GLN A 222 -3.22 4.71 20.00
CA GLN A 222 -1.97 4.40 20.71
C GLN A 222 -1.22 3.26 20.02
N HIS A 223 -1.91 2.17 19.70
CA HIS A 223 -1.30 1.02 19.04
C HIS A 223 -0.69 1.35 17.67
N ILE A 224 -1.38 2.15 16.86
CA ILE A 224 -0.83 2.62 15.58
C ILE A 224 0.40 3.49 15.79
N ASN A 225 0.42 4.36 16.80
CA ASN A 225 1.59 5.18 17.09
C ASN A 225 2.77 4.32 17.57
N ASP A 226 2.54 3.36 18.49
CA ASP A 226 3.59 2.41 18.93
C ASP A 226 4.23 1.70 17.71
N ILE A 227 3.41 1.26 16.74
CA ILE A 227 3.91 0.63 15.51
C ILE A 227 4.80 1.58 14.71
N LEU A 228 4.35 2.81 14.50
CA LEU A 228 5.05 3.78 13.63
C LEU A 228 6.26 4.43 14.32
N GLU A 229 6.47 4.17 15.61
CA GLU A 229 7.72 4.46 16.33
C GLU A 229 8.84 3.46 16.02
N HIS A 230 8.52 2.35 15.35
CA HIS A 230 9.46 1.30 14.97
C HIS A 230 9.57 1.15 13.44
N PRO A 231 10.73 0.74 12.89
CA PRO A 231 10.83 0.37 11.48
C PRO A 231 9.74 -0.63 11.09
N LEU A 232 9.09 -0.41 9.95
CA LEU A 232 7.88 -1.17 9.57
C LEU A 232 8.15 -2.67 9.41
N GLU A 233 9.36 -3.07 9.04
CA GLU A 233 9.79 -4.47 8.96
C GLU A 233 9.83 -5.16 10.32
N GLN A 234 9.86 -4.42 11.43
CA GLN A 234 9.74 -5.00 12.77
C GLN A 234 8.30 -5.41 13.09
N SER A 235 7.31 -4.80 12.45
CA SER A 235 5.88 -5.01 12.72
C SER A 235 5.14 -5.75 11.60
N TYR A 236 5.64 -5.66 10.38
CA TYR A 236 5.05 -6.25 9.17
C TYR A 236 6.04 -7.17 8.48
N GLN A 237 5.51 -8.00 7.60
CA GLN A 237 6.26 -9.00 6.87
C GLN A 237 5.62 -9.23 5.51
N ALA A 238 6.46 -9.62 4.54
CA ALA A 238 6.07 -9.91 3.18
C ALA A 238 6.68 -11.24 2.72
N LYS A 239 6.00 -11.93 1.82
CA LYS A 239 6.48 -13.15 1.18
C LYS A 239 6.10 -13.16 -0.30
N VAL A 240 7.08 -13.45 -1.15
CA VAL A 240 6.83 -13.73 -2.57
C VAL A 240 6.02 -15.02 -2.72
N ILE A 241 4.97 -14.97 -3.53
CA ILE A 241 4.15 -16.13 -3.89
C ILE A 241 4.70 -16.71 -5.20
N GLU A 242 5.35 -17.87 -5.09
CA GLU A 242 5.81 -18.64 -6.24
C GLU A 242 4.61 -19.15 -7.06
N ASP A 243 4.77 -19.21 -8.38
CA ASP A 243 3.77 -19.72 -9.33
C ASP A 243 2.37 -19.08 -9.21
N PHE A 244 2.32 -17.80 -8.82
CA PHE A 244 1.06 -17.09 -8.54
C PHE A 244 0.04 -17.18 -9.68
N GLN A 245 -1.16 -17.68 -9.37
CA GLN A 245 -2.33 -17.69 -10.25
C GLN A 245 -3.45 -16.84 -9.63
N TRP A 246 -3.85 -15.76 -10.29
CA TRP A 246 -4.82 -14.79 -9.76
C TRP A 246 -6.13 -15.44 -9.32
N GLU A 247 -6.64 -16.37 -10.12
CA GLU A 247 -7.92 -17.05 -9.95
C GLU A 247 -7.94 -18.00 -8.74
N GLU A 248 -6.79 -18.43 -8.24
CA GLU A 248 -6.70 -19.27 -7.03
C GLU A 248 -6.89 -18.45 -5.76
N TRP A 249 -6.56 -17.16 -5.80
CA TRP A 249 -6.59 -16.27 -4.65
C TRP A 249 -7.86 -15.43 -4.57
N VAL A 250 -8.48 -15.12 -5.71
CA VAL A 250 -9.66 -14.24 -5.76
C VAL A 250 -10.98 -15.00 -5.63
N ASP A 251 -11.89 -14.40 -4.87
CA ASP A 251 -13.28 -14.81 -4.76
C ASP A 251 -14.04 -14.54 -6.07
N PRO A 252 -14.44 -15.57 -6.84
CA PRO A 252 -15.11 -15.38 -8.11
C PRO A 252 -16.51 -14.77 -7.98
N GLU A 253 -17.11 -14.79 -6.79
CA GLU A 253 -18.44 -14.19 -6.55
C GLU A 253 -18.35 -12.67 -6.33
N LYS A 254 -17.15 -12.13 -6.13
CA LYS A 254 -16.89 -10.70 -5.88
C LYS A 254 -16.08 -10.02 -6.99
N THR A 255 -16.00 -10.65 -8.15
CA THR A 255 -15.40 -10.06 -9.35
C THR A 255 -16.46 -9.46 -10.26
N ILE A 256 -16.02 -8.64 -11.21
CA ILE A 256 -16.87 -8.19 -12.31
C ILE A 256 -16.76 -9.22 -13.44
N ALA A 257 -17.92 -9.70 -13.93
CA ALA A 257 -17.98 -10.74 -14.96
C ALA A 257 -17.31 -10.31 -16.27
N GLU A 258 -17.44 -9.04 -16.65
CA GLU A 258 -16.86 -8.47 -17.87
C GLU A 258 -16.08 -7.19 -17.54
N PRO A 259 -14.82 -7.30 -17.08
CA PRO A 259 -14.00 -6.14 -16.77
C PRO A 259 -13.68 -5.31 -18.01
N HIS A 260 -13.59 -3.99 -17.84
CA HIS A 260 -13.13 -3.10 -18.91
C HIS A 260 -11.61 -3.20 -19.10
N VAL A 261 -11.14 -2.98 -20.33
CA VAL A 261 -9.71 -2.83 -20.61
C VAL A 261 -9.24 -1.44 -20.18
N ARG A 262 -8.12 -1.37 -19.45
CA ARG A 262 -7.45 -0.12 -19.04
C ARG A 262 -6.86 0.62 -20.24
N GLY A 263 -7.57 1.59 -20.78
CA GLY A 263 -7.10 2.43 -21.89
C GLY A 263 -6.30 3.67 -21.48
N ASP A 264 -6.38 4.07 -20.21
CA ASP A 264 -5.80 5.29 -19.64
C ASP A 264 -4.26 5.23 -19.50
N THR A 265 -3.70 4.03 -19.43
CA THR A 265 -2.25 3.82 -19.29
C THR A 265 -1.55 3.51 -20.62
N ARG A 266 -2.29 3.35 -21.72
CA ARG A 266 -1.77 2.86 -23.01
C ARG A 266 -0.60 3.68 -23.58
N LEU A 267 -0.63 4.99 -23.41
CA LEU A 267 0.35 5.92 -23.99
C LEU A 267 1.42 6.39 -22.99
N LYS A 268 1.45 5.82 -21.78
CA LYS A 268 2.40 6.20 -20.71
C LYS A 268 3.87 6.15 -21.16
N ASN A 269 4.19 5.22 -22.06
CA ASN A 269 5.51 4.98 -22.65
C ASN A 269 5.66 5.47 -24.10
N TYR A 270 4.70 6.23 -24.65
CA TYR A 270 4.74 6.62 -26.06
C TYR A 270 5.93 7.56 -26.34
N PRO A 271 6.68 7.39 -27.45
CA PRO A 271 7.88 8.19 -27.72
C PRO A 271 7.58 9.68 -27.82
N TYR A 272 8.52 10.52 -27.39
CA TYR A 272 8.48 11.96 -27.65
C TYR A 272 8.65 12.25 -29.14
N ARG A 273 8.21 13.45 -29.56
CA ARG A 273 8.51 13.94 -30.92
C ARG A 273 10.02 14.00 -31.10
N SER A 274 10.50 13.71 -32.31
CA SER A 274 11.93 13.77 -32.64
C SER A 274 12.52 15.19 -32.53
N ARG A 275 11.67 16.22 -32.65
CA ARG A 275 12.03 17.64 -32.51
C ARG A 275 10.89 18.44 -31.87
N PRO A 276 11.18 19.56 -31.19
CA PRO A 276 10.16 20.37 -30.51
C PRO A 276 9.08 20.92 -31.45
N VAL A 277 9.47 21.28 -32.67
CA VAL A 277 8.58 21.79 -33.71
C VAL A 277 8.64 20.84 -34.91
N VAL A 278 7.48 20.35 -35.34
CA VAL A 278 7.31 19.53 -36.54
C VAL A 278 6.66 20.42 -37.61
N PRO A 279 7.23 20.53 -38.83
CA PRO A 279 6.62 21.26 -39.93
C PRO A 279 5.18 20.81 -40.20
N GLU A 280 4.27 21.73 -40.52
CA GLU A 280 2.84 21.42 -40.72
C GLU A 280 2.60 20.37 -41.82
N ASP A 281 3.42 20.36 -42.86
CA ASP A 281 3.40 19.39 -43.96
C ASP A 281 3.84 17.98 -43.54
N GLU A 282 4.47 17.84 -42.36
CA GLU A 282 4.82 16.55 -41.75
C GLU A 282 3.80 16.11 -40.66
N VAL A 283 2.78 16.92 -40.35
CA VAL A 283 1.76 16.59 -39.33
C VAL A 283 0.55 15.95 -40.01
N GLU A 284 0.51 14.62 -40.02
CA GLU A 284 -0.74 13.92 -40.32
C GLU A 284 -1.72 14.08 -39.14
N MET A 285 -2.73 14.93 -39.32
CA MET A 285 -3.88 14.99 -38.43
C MET A 285 -4.91 13.93 -38.86
N PRO A 286 -5.50 13.17 -37.92
CA PRO A 286 -6.62 12.32 -38.27
C PRO A 286 -7.78 13.18 -38.78
N GLU A 287 -8.44 12.73 -39.85
CA GLU A 287 -9.67 13.33 -40.40
C GLU A 287 -10.83 13.35 -39.39
#